data_AF-A0A9D9SWJ1-F1
#
_entry.id   AF-A0A9D9SWJ1-F1
#
_cell.length_a   1.000
_cell.length_b   1.000
_cell.length_c   1.000
_cell.angle_alpha   90.00
_cell.angle_beta   90.00
_cell.angle_gamma   90.00
#
_symmetry.space_group_name_H-M   'P 1'
#
loop_
_entity.id
_entity.type
_entity.pdbx_description
1 polymer ?
#
loop_
_entity_poly.entity_id
_entity_poly.type
_entity_poly.pdbx_seq_one_letter_code
_entity_poly.pdbx_strand_id
1 'polypeptide(L)'
;MKSYLWLLTGLLGTGSGAHAATDLVNERLPATTLEREQHWNVDCVAIGGEILGWLDSRQQKCGAAPYATRIDRALYQLDLCGAIHNVPGEPRSCPDYNAAARLLRAWSAAACAPGEDNRESIRKQLQCTD
;
A
#
# COMPACT_ATOMS: atom_id res chain seq x y z
N MET A 1 17.49 15.79 -80.66
CA MET A 1 16.25 15.98 -79.87
C MET A 1 16.63 16.58 -78.52
N LYS A 2 15.77 17.46 -78.00
CA LYS A 2 16.04 18.59 -77.08
C LYS A 2 16.46 18.21 -75.65
N SER A 3 17.42 18.97 -75.13
CA SER A 3 17.73 19.19 -73.70
C SER A 3 16.54 19.80 -72.96
N TYR A 4 16.31 19.38 -71.70
CA TYR A 4 15.70 20.23 -70.67
C TYR A 4 16.34 19.98 -69.31
N LEU A 5 17.16 20.97 -68.94
CA LEU A 5 17.65 21.29 -67.62
C LEU A 5 16.49 21.93 -66.84
N TRP A 6 16.10 21.41 -65.68
CA TRP A 6 15.30 22.16 -64.72
C TRP A 6 15.96 22.11 -63.35
N LEU A 7 16.56 23.26 -63.01
CA LEU A 7 16.87 23.65 -61.65
C LEU A 7 15.58 23.74 -60.83
N LEU A 8 15.55 23.13 -59.65
CA LEU A 8 14.66 23.57 -58.58
C LEU A 8 15.50 23.90 -57.35
N THR A 9 15.64 25.21 -57.21
CA THR A 9 16.27 25.96 -56.14
C THR A 9 15.45 25.85 -54.86
N GLY A 10 16.13 25.48 -53.77
CA GLY A 10 16.01 26.08 -52.44
C GLY A 10 14.66 26.10 -51.72
N LEU A 11 14.59 25.39 -50.59
CA LEU A 11 13.99 25.95 -49.37
C LEU A 11 14.79 25.47 -48.15
N LEU A 12 15.77 26.28 -47.74
CA LEU A 12 16.38 26.19 -46.42
C LEU A 12 15.39 26.78 -45.41
N GLY A 13 14.56 25.93 -44.83
CA GLY A 13 13.78 26.28 -43.65
C GLY A 13 14.69 26.40 -42.44
N THR A 14 15.17 27.61 -42.15
CA THR A 14 15.74 27.97 -40.85
C THR A 14 14.59 28.13 -39.85
N GLY A 15 14.13 26.99 -39.33
CA GLY A 15 13.23 26.95 -38.17
C GLY A 15 14.00 27.24 -36.88
N SER A 16 14.40 28.50 -36.68
CA SER A 16 14.86 28.99 -35.38
C SER A 16 13.66 29.60 -34.66
N GLY A 17 13.12 28.92 -33.66
CA GLY A 17 12.06 29.50 -32.85
C GLY A 17 11.37 28.54 -31.91
N ALA A 18 11.78 28.62 -30.64
CA ALA A 18 11.05 28.17 -29.45
C ALA A 18 10.82 26.65 -29.31
N HIS A 19 11.88 25.95 -28.91
CA HIS A 19 11.70 24.91 -27.90
C HIS A 19 11.25 25.59 -26.61
N ALA A 20 9.95 25.89 -26.51
CA ALA A 20 9.31 25.95 -25.21
C ALA A 20 9.45 24.54 -24.65
N ALA A 21 10.48 24.32 -23.83
CA ALA A 21 10.47 23.25 -22.85
C ALA A 21 9.30 23.58 -21.91
N THR A 22 8.08 23.23 -22.35
CA THR A 22 6.95 23.07 -21.46
C THR A 22 7.44 22.13 -20.38
N ASP A 23 7.51 22.67 -19.17
CA ASP A 23 7.69 21.97 -17.92
C ASP A 23 6.63 20.86 -17.86
N LEU A 24 6.97 19.71 -18.45
CA LEU A 24 6.25 18.46 -18.31
C LEU A 24 6.61 17.99 -16.91
N VAL A 25 6.00 18.64 -15.91
CA VAL A 25 5.88 18.10 -14.57
C VAL A 25 5.37 16.69 -14.78
N ASN A 26 6.14 15.71 -14.33
CA ASN A 26 5.80 14.30 -14.39
C ASN A 26 4.56 14.10 -13.51
N GLU A 27 3.37 14.40 -14.02
CA GLU A 27 2.10 14.09 -13.40
C GLU A 27 1.92 12.59 -13.50
N ARG A 28 2.61 11.88 -12.60
CA ARG A 28 2.36 10.48 -12.39
C ARG A 28 0.94 10.38 -11.87
N LEU A 29 0.07 9.73 -12.64
CA LEU A 29 -1.27 9.40 -12.19
C LEU A 29 -1.17 8.72 -10.82
N PRO A 30 -2.00 9.13 -9.84
CA PRO A 30 -1.98 8.49 -8.53
C PRO A 30 -2.30 7.01 -8.72
N ALA A 31 -1.41 6.15 -8.22
CA ALA A 31 -1.65 4.72 -8.23
C ALA A 31 -2.93 4.42 -7.44
N THR A 32 -3.77 3.54 -7.96
CA THR A 32 -4.93 3.02 -7.25
C THR A 32 -4.51 2.16 -6.05
N THR A 33 -5.42 1.96 -5.11
CA THR A 33 -5.22 1.06 -3.96
C THR A 33 -4.80 -0.34 -4.39
N LEU A 34 -5.48 -0.91 -5.39
CA LEU A 34 -5.18 -2.23 -5.93
C LEU A 34 -3.77 -2.31 -6.54
N GLU A 35 -3.35 -1.29 -7.29
CA GLU A 35 -1.99 -1.23 -7.84
C GLU A 35 -0.93 -1.14 -6.75
N ARG A 36 -1.20 -0.42 -5.65
CA ARG A 36 -0.29 -0.37 -4.50
C ARG A 36 -0.21 -1.72 -3.79
N GLU A 37 -1.33 -2.40 -3.59
CA GLU A 37 -1.36 -3.75 -3.01
C GLU A 37 -0.57 -4.76 -3.86
N GLN A 38 -0.77 -4.74 -5.17
CA GLN A 38 -0.02 -5.58 -6.12
C GLN A 38 1.47 -5.25 -6.13
N HIS A 39 1.82 -3.96 -6.09
CA HIS A 39 3.22 -3.51 -6.07
C HIS A 39 3.97 -4.04 -4.84
N TRP A 40 3.32 -4.04 -3.67
CA TRP A 40 3.89 -4.54 -2.41
C TRP A 40 3.62 -6.04 -2.17
N ASN A 41 2.92 -6.70 -3.08
CA ASN A 41 2.49 -8.10 -2.96
C ASN A 41 1.77 -8.37 -1.62
N VAL A 42 0.83 -7.50 -1.26
CA VAL A 42 0.02 -7.61 -0.04
C VAL A 42 -1.46 -7.74 -0.41
N ASP A 43 -2.18 -8.61 0.29
CA ASP A 43 -3.64 -8.72 0.22
C ASP A 43 -4.20 -8.33 1.60
N CYS A 44 -4.71 -7.10 1.68
CA CYS A 44 -5.13 -6.51 2.94
C CYS A 44 -6.39 -7.16 3.52
N VAL A 45 -7.24 -7.74 2.66
CA VAL A 45 -8.42 -8.49 3.10
C VAL A 45 -7.99 -9.85 3.66
N ALA A 46 -7.10 -10.55 2.96
CA ALA A 46 -6.62 -11.86 3.40
C ALA A 46 -5.87 -11.78 4.74
N ILE A 47 -5.01 -10.77 4.94
CA ILE A 47 -4.30 -10.62 6.22
C ILE A 47 -5.26 -10.30 7.37
N GLY A 48 -6.30 -9.50 7.13
CA GLY A 48 -7.36 -9.25 8.10
C GLY A 48 -8.05 -10.55 8.52
N GLY A 49 -8.41 -11.40 7.55
CA GLY A 49 -8.99 -12.71 7.80
C GLY A 49 -8.07 -13.67 8.56
N GLU A 50 -6.78 -13.70 8.22
CA GLU A 50 -5.77 -14.51 8.90
C GLU A 50 -5.64 -14.11 10.38
N ILE A 51 -5.56 -12.81 10.66
CA ILE A 51 -5.51 -12.28 12.03
C ILE A 51 -6.79 -12.65 12.78
N LEU A 52 -7.97 -12.45 12.21
CA LEU A 52 -9.23 -12.81 12.87
C LEU A 52 -9.28 -14.30 13.24
N GLY A 53 -8.84 -15.19 12.35
CA GLY A 53 -8.73 -16.63 12.63
C GLY A 53 -7.75 -16.95 13.77
N TRP A 54 -6.68 -16.16 13.91
CA TRP A 54 -5.74 -16.28 15.02
C TRP A 54 -6.38 -15.90 16.36
N LEU A 55 -7.12 -14.79 16.41
CA LEU A 55 -7.75 -14.31 17.64
C LEU A 55 -8.79 -15.32 18.17
N ASP A 56 -9.47 -16.02 17.27
CA ASP A 56 -10.45 -17.07 17.61
C ASP A 56 -9.78 -18.38 18.08
N SER A 57 -8.53 -18.62 17.67
CA SER A 57 -7.79 -19.81 18.06
C SER A 57 -7.28 -19.72 19.51
N ARG A 58 -7.63 -20.70 20.36
CA ARG A 58 -7.08 -20.81 21.73
C ARG A 58 -5.64 -21.36 21.79
N GLN A 59 -5.05 -21.67 20.65
CA GLN A 59 -3.78 -22.42 20.55
C GLN A 59 -2.52 -21.55 20.53
N GLN A 60 -2.64 -20.23 20.64
CA GLN A 60 -1.49 -19.35 20.53
C GLN A 60 -0.71 -19.34 21.84
N LYS A 61 0.28 -20.25 21.93
CA LYS A 61 1.25 -20.25 23.01
C LYS A 61 2.35 -19.23 22.69
N CYS A 62 2.39 -18.20 23.50
CA CYS A 62 3.44 -17.20 23.52
C CYS A 62 4.84 -17.83 23.59
N GLY A 63 5.79 -17.22 22.88
CA GLY A 63 7.20 -17.65 22.87
C GLY A 63 7.54 -18.85 21.98
N ALA A 64 6.56 -19.50 21.33
CA ALA A 64 6.87 -20.46 20.28
C ALA A 64 7.46 -19.72 19.06
N ALA A 65 8.62 -20.15 18.54
CA ALA A 65 9.25 -19.53 17.37
C ALA A 65 8.31 -19.36 16.15
N PRO A 66 7.39 -20.29 15.85
CA PRO A 66 6.39 -20.10 14.80
C PRO A 66 5.34 -19.04 15.12
N TYR A 67 5.11 -18.71 16.38
CA TYR A 67 4.16 -17.66 16.79
C TYR A 67 4.76 -16.27 16.58
N ALA A 68 5.99 -16.03 17.04
CA ALA A 68 6.67 -14.74 16.88
C ALA A 68 6.81 -14.36 15.39
N THR A 69 7.29 -15.28 14.56
CA THR A 69 7.46 -15.06 13.12
C THR A 69 6.14 -14.77 12.39
N ARG A 70 5.04 -15.41 12.80
CA ARG A 70 3.70 -15.13 12.26
C ARG A 70 3.23 -13.72 12.62
N ILE A 71 3.39 -13.33 13.89
CA ILE A 71 3.00 -11.98 14.35
C ILE A 71 3.83 -10.90 13.67
N ASP A 72 5.14 -11.08 13.57
CA ASP A 72 6.02 -10.09 12.93
C ASP A 72 5.65 -9.91 11.45
N ARG A 73 5.35 -11.01 10.75
CA ARG A 73 4.86 -10.96 9.37
C ARG A 73 3.53 -10.21 9.27
N ALA A 74 2.57 -10.49 10.14
CA ALA A 74 1.29 -9.82 10.12
C ALA A 74 1.40 -8.33 10.46
N LEU A 75 2.24 -7.95 11.43
CA LEU A 75 2.50 -6.56 11.74
C LEU A 75 3.07 -5.81 10.53
N TYR A 76 4.06 -6.40 9.85
CA TYR A 76 4.61 -5.82 8.62
C TYR A 76 3.54 -5.63 7.53
N GLN A 77 2.68 -6.62 7.32
CA GLN A 77 1.61 -6.54 6.33
C GLN A 77 0.52 -5.54 6.72
N LEU A 78 0.16 -5.45 8.00
CA LEU A 78 -0.77 -4.41 8.49
C LEU A 78 -0.19 -3.00 8.33
N ASP A 79 1.10 -2.81 8.60
CA ASP A 79 1.77 -1.51 8.41
C ASP A 79 1.74 -1.09 6.92
N LEU A 80 1.94 -2.03 5.99
CA LEU A 80 1.77 -1.78 4.55
C LEU A 80 0.31 -1.46 4.19
N CYS A 81 -0.65 -2.23 4.69
CA CYS A 81 -2.07 -1.98 4.46
C CYS A 81 -2.51 -0.63 5.03
N GLY A 82 -1.98 -0.23 6.19
CA GLY A 82 -2.20 1.09 6.78
C GLY A 82 -1.64 2.21 5.91
N ALA A 83 -0.43 2.05 5.35
CA ALA A 83 0.15 3.01 4.41
C ALA A 83 -0.63 3.11 3.10
N ILE A 84 -1.33 2.05 2.70
CA ILE A 84 -2.14 2.01 1.47
C ILE A 84 -3.55 2.56 1.69
N HIS A 85 -4.21 2.19 2.79
CA HIS A 85 -5.65 2.44 2.99
C HIS A 85 -5.95 3.51 4.03
N ASN A 86 -5.07 3.73 5.00
CA ASN A 86 -5.30 4.64 6.14
C ASN A 86 -4.26 5.78 6.12
N VAL A 87 -4.14 6.46 4.98
CA VAL A 87 -3.17 7.53 4.75
C VAL A 87 -3.39 8.68 5.76
N PRO A 88 -2.34 9.15 6.47
CA PRO A 88 -2.48 10.28 7.38
C PRO A 88 -3.01 11.54 6.69
N GLY A 89 -4.02 12.17 7.30
CA GLY A 89 -4.66 13.37 6.75
C GLY A 89 -5.87 13.10 5.86
N GLU A 90 -6.11 11.83 5.49
CA GLU A 90 -7.36 11.43 4.84
C GLU A 90 -8.43 11.05 5.88
N PRO A 91 -9.73 11.11 5.51
CA PRO A 91 -10.78 10.59 6.36
C PRO A 91 -10.51 9.14 6.76
N ARG A 92 -10.83 8.80 8.01
CA ARG A 92 -10.65 7.43 8.51
C ARG A 92 -11.48 6.47 7.67
N SER A 93 -10.79 5.57 6.98
CA SER A 93 -11.37 4.47 6.22
C SER A 93 -11.44 3.22 7.09
N CYS A 94 -12.38 2.34 6.75
CA CYS A 94 -12.48 1.04 7.37
C CYS A 94 -12.21 -0.06 6.34
N PRO A 95 -11.41 -1.10 6.65
CA PRO A 95 -10.71 -1.37 7.92
C PRO A 95 -9.64 -0.35 8.34
N ASP A 96 -9.41 -0.21 9.65
CA ASP A 96 -8.31 0.58 10.21
C ASP A 96 -7.12 -0.33 10.55
N TYR A 97 -6.30 -0.61 9.55
CA TYR A 97 -5.11 -1.44 9.64
C TYR A 97 -4.04 -0.82 10.56
N ASN A 98 -3.93 0.51 10.59
CA ASN A 98 -3.00 1.21 11.49
C ASN A 98 -3.39 0.98 12.97
N ALA A 99 -4.67 1.06 13.30
CA ALA A 99 -5.16 0.78 14.63
C ALA A 99 -5.04 -0.72 14.97
N ALA A 100 -5.37 -1.60 14.03
CA ALA A 100 -5.18 -3.04 14.21
C ALA A 100 -3.70 -3.40 14.49
N ALA A 101 -2.75 -2.79 13.78
CA ALA A 101 -1.31 -3.01 13.99
C ALA A 101 -0.86 -2.63 15.40
N ARG A 102 -1.30 -1.45 15.89
CA ARG A 102 -0.98 -0.99 17.25
C ARG A 102 -1.54 -1.94 18.31
N LEU A 103 -2.80 -2.33 18.15
CA LEU A 103 -3.46 -3.25 19.08
C LEU A 103 -2.85 -4.65 19.03
N LEU A 104 -2.50 -5.16 17.85
CA LEU A 104 -1.83 -6.45 17.67
C LEU A 104 -0.44 -6.44 18.30
N ARG A 105 0.31 -5.35 18.17
CA ARG A 105 1.63 -5.19 18.82
C ARG A 105 1.51 -5.12 20.34
N ALA A 106 0.52 -4.41 20.85
CA ALA A 106 0.23 -4.38 22.29
C ALA A 106 -0.18 -5.77 22.79
N TRP A 107 -1.05 -6.46 22.05
CA TRP A 107 -1.49 -7.82 22.37
C TRP A 107 -0.34 -8.82 22.30
N SER A 108 0.55 -8.79 21.31
CA SER A 108 1.65 -9.75 21.23
C SER A 108 2.69 -9.54 22.34
N ALA A 109 2.92 -8.30 22.75
CA ALA A 109 3.73 -7.98 23.92
C ALA A 109 3.04 -8.44 25.23
N ALA A 110 1.72 -8.22 25.35
CA ALA A 110 0.95 -8.50 26.56
C ALA A 110 0.50 -9.95 26.69
N ALA A 111 0.34 -10.73 25.61
CA ALA A 111 -0.14 -12.11 25.63
C ALA A 111 0.81 -13.03 26.43
N CYS A 112 2.06 -12.61 26.65
CA CYS A 112 3.05 -13.28 27.50
C CYS A 112 2.91 -12.92 29.01
N ALA A 113 2.02 -12.00 29.35
CA ALA A 113 1.75 -11.49 30.69
C ALA A 113 0.24 -11.58 31.00
N PRO A 114 -0.17 -11.59 32.27
CA PRO A 114 -1.57 -11.34 32.61
C PRO A 114 -1.89 -9.87 32.27
N GLY A 115 -2.52 -9.63 31.13
CA GLY A 115 -2.83 -8.30 30.61
C GLY A 115 -4.20 -8.25 29.91
N GLU A 116 -4.59 -7.03 29.51
CA GLU A 116 -5.86 -6.74 28.86
C GLU A 116 -6.00 -7.45 27.51
N ASP A 117 -7.12 -8.15 27.31
CA ASP A 117 -7.42 -8.90 26.10
C ASP A 117 -7.94 -7.96 24.99
N ASN A 118 -7.01 -7.44 24.19
CA ASN A 118 -7.34 -6.53 23.09
C ASN A 118 -7.94 -7.22 21.85
N ARG A 119 -8.23 -8.53 21.88
CA ARG A 119 -8.73 -9.27 20.71
C ARG A 119 -10.01 -8.68 20.13
N GLU A 120 -10.94 -8.27 20.99
CA GLU A 120 -12.18 -7.65 20.53
C GLU A 120 -11.93 -6.29 19.87
N SER A 121 -11.04 -5.47 20.44
CA SER A 121 -10.66 -4.19 19.84
C SER A 121 -10.01 -4.38 18.47
N ILE A 122 -9.13 -5.38 18.31
CA ILE A 122 -8.51 -5.72 17.02
C ILE A 122 -9.60 -6.12 16.02
N ARG A 123 -10.55 -6.98 16.43
CA ARG A 123 -11.68 -7.42 15.61
C ARG A 123 -12.49 -6.23 15.10
N LYS A 124 -12.84 -5.29 15.97
CA LYS A 124 -13.59 -4.07 15.59
C LYS A 124 -12.88 -3.26 14.51
N GLN A 125 -11.56 -3.08 14.63
CA GLN A 125 -10.79 -2.32 13.62
C GLN A 125 -10.77 -3.03 12.25
N LEU A 126 -10.74 -4.37 12.25
CA LEU A 126 -10.67 -5.17 11.02
C LEU A 126 -12.05 -5.44 10.38
N GLN A 127 -13.12 -5.50 11.18
CA GLN A 127 -14.47 -5.84 10.72
C GLN A 127 -15.42 -4.66 10.57
N CYS A 128 -15.00 -3.45 10.96
CA CYS A 128 -15.85 -2.26 10.91
C CYS A 128 -17.09 -2.36 11.80
N THR A 129 -16.95 -2.96 12.99
CA THR A 129 -18.02 -3.09 13.98
C THR A 129 -17.87 -2.07 15.09
N ASP A 130 -18.96 -1.38 15.43
CA ASP A 130 -19.03 -0.38 16.50
C ASP A 130 -19.07 -1.01 17.91
#